data_AF-A0AB36CL92-F1
#
_entry.id   AF-A0AB36CL92-F1
#
_cell.length_a   1.000
_cell.length_b   1.000
_cell.length_c   1.000
_cell.angle_alpha   90.00
_cell.angle_beta   90.00
_cell.angle_gamma   90.00
#
_symmetry.space_group_name_H-M   'P 1'
#
loop_
_entity.id
_entity.type
_entity.pdbx_description
1 polymer ?
#
loop_
_entity_poly.entity_id
_entity_poly.type
_entity_poly.pdbx_seq_one_letter_code
_entity_poly.pdbx_strand_id
1 'polypeptide(L)'
;MTNLTGDLRSIMGTPFGGVGHAVLIFSRVTRAAFDSDSVILQLHDRIDMPEDANGKFRIDNLDPGPVRVELEGGTVHNHGWNIDLPDEGTWSLADLVDAQVDWSPAVIGRAEAAARDSRDHADRAEAAADRVGTAEQVSVWAGEASASAAAAATSEANAARSESNASGYEQAAGGHADRAESAADVAASDAVGLVRSELDSLVDDAGVAKAAAGVSEVNAAQSADDASGFAELAEQHKTAAEQHKNDAEQSKNDAALSASSADGDAGAAAASASSAAQSESSAATHAQNSLTYAERSEDARDESRLARDEAVTAAENAQQGAPSDGWKKHELSQPVQDSLSRADTALQSIPVATASAPGSIRLSGDLGGTAQAPTVPGLAGKADSVHTHTVEQVDGLDAALARLGNIRAWFRGEGPPPASIPGAQVGDWWLDTSAMELHEITGV
;
A
#
# COMPACT_ATOMS: atom_id res chain seq x y z
N MET A 1 40.30 74.79 108.50
CA MET A 1 40.26 74.23 109.89
C MET A 1 41.53 74.62 110.64
N THR A 2 41.40 75.11 111.88
CA THR A 2 42.50 75.71 112.66
C THR A 2 42.91 74.81 113.82
N ASN A 3 44.20 74.64 114.08
CA ASN A 3 44.71 73.85 115.22
C ASN A 3 45.37 74.78 116.24
N LEU A 4 45.08 74.59 117.53
CA LEU A 4 45.68 75.36 118.62
C LEU A 4 46.62 74.46 119.42
N THR A 5 47.84 74.92 119.65
CA THR A 5 48.83 74.24 120.50
C THR A 5 49.27 75.15 121.64
N GLY A 6 49.65 74.58 122.78
CA GLY A 6 50.20 75.38 123.88
C GLY A 6 51.14 74.55 124.77
N ASP A 7 52.07 75.24 125.43
CA ASP A 7 52.94 74.70 126.50
C ASP A 7 52.72 75.59 127.73
N LEU A 8 52.00 75.06 128.72
CA LEU A 8 51.58 75.78 129.92
C LEU A 8 52.52 75.44 131.07
N ARG A 9 53.17 76.46 131.62
CA ARG A 9 54.11 76.32 132.74
C ARG A 9 53.88 77.38 133.80
N SER A 10 54.16 77.02 135.05
CA SER A 10 54.32 77.97 136.16
C SER A 10 55.55 78.86 135.94
N ILE A 11 55.60 79.99 136.64
CA ILE A 11 56.78 80.89 136.65
C ILE A 11 58.07 80.18 137.12
N MET A 12 57.94 79.08 137.84
CA MET A 12 59.06 78.23 138.27
C MET A 12 59.45 77.15 137.25
N GLY A 13 58.83 77.15 136.06
CA GLY A 13 59.08 76.18 134.97
C GLY A 13 58.33 74.85 135.11
N THR A 14 57.57 74.64 136.19
CA THR A 14 56.77 73.43 136.40
C THR A 14 55.65 73.33 135.35
N PRO A 15 55.52 72.20 134.63
CA PRO A 15 54.45 72.02 133.65
C PRO A 15 53.07 71.95 134.32
N PHE A 16 52.07 72.51 133.66
CA PHE A 16 50.67 72.43 134.09
C PHE A 16 50.07 71.09 133.64
N GLY A 17 49.79 70.19 134.58
CA GLY A 17 49.21 68.87 134.30
C GLY A 17 49.11 68.01 135.56
N GLY A 18 48.23 67.01 135.53
CA GLY A 18 47.96 66.09 136.66
C GLY A 18 46.47 65.78 136.82
N VAL A 19 46.12 64.85 137.71
CA VAL A 19 44.73 64.41 137.92
C VAL A 19 43.83 65.62 138.24
N GLY A 20 42.82 65.84 137.40
CA GLY A 20 41.85 66.95 137.54
C GLY A 20 42.23 68.27 136.83
N HIS A 21 43.40 68.36 136.18
CA HIS A 21 43.78 69.51 135.35
C HIS A 21 43.19 69.38 133.94
N ALA A 22 42.67 70.46 133.40
CA ALA A 22 42.13 70.52 132.06
C ALA A 22 42.27 71.93 131.46
N VAL A 23 42.32 71.99 130.14
CA VAL A 23 42.09 73.20 129.35
C VAL A 23 40.66 73.15 128.83
N LEU A 24 39.90 74.17 129.14
CA LEU A 24 38.55 74.38 128.62
C LEU A 24 38.65 75.32 127.43
N ILE A 25 38.00 74.98 126.33
CA ILE A 25 37.86 75.88 125.19
C ILE A 25 36.40 76.00 124.80
N PHE A 26 35.97 77.22 124.51
CA PHE A 26 34.61 77.48 124.03
C PHE A 26 34.56 78.72 123.16
N SER A 27 33.62 78.74 122.22
CA SER A 27 33.32 79.97 121.48
C SER A 27 32.71 81.00 122.43
N ARG A 28 33.11 82.27 122.31
CA ARG A 28 32.52 83.35 123.12
C ARG A 28 31.15 83.81 122.64
N VAL A 29 30.79 83.44 121.41
CA VAL A 29 29.55 83.84 120.75
C VAL A 29 28.94 82.63 120.05
N THR A 30 27.62 82.54 120.03
CA THR A 30 26.97 81.56 119.15
C THR A 30 27.08 82.10 117.73
N ARG A 31 27.74 81.36 116.83
CA ARG A 31 28.03 81.81 115.45
C ARG A 31 27.82 80.70 114.44
N ALA A 32 27.62 81.03 113.17
CA ALA A 32 27.73 80.04 112.10
C ALA A 32 29.17 79.50 112.07
N ALA A 33 29.33 78.20 111.82
CA ALA A 33 30.63 77.58 111.59
C ALA A 33 31.25 78.13 110.30
N PHE A 34 32.57 78.26 110.29
CA PHE A 34 33.32 78.85 109.19
C PHE A 34 33.25 78.01 107.90
N ASP A 35 33.30 76.68 108.02
CA ASP A 35 33.39 75.74 106.88
C ASP A 35 32.28 74.66 106.90
N SER A 36 31.14 74.95 107.55
CA SER A 36 29.97 74.05 107.51
C SER A 36 28.66 74.78 107.79
N ASP A 37 27.53 74.17 107.40
CA ASP A 37 26.17 74.74 107.60
C ASP A 37 25.65 74.56 109.04
N SER A 38 26.56 74.52 110.03
CA SER A 38 26.28 74.29 111.46
C SER A 38 26.44 75.57 112.27
N VAL A 39 25.87 75.60 113.48
CA VAL A 39 26.02 76.71 114.43
C VAL A 39 26.96 76.27 115.55
N ILE A 40 28.07 77.00 115.73
CA ILE A 40 28.97 76.88 116.87
C ILE A 40 28.30 77.47 118.10
N LEU A 41 28.02 76.61 119.09
CA LEU A 41 27.44 77.00 120.37
C LEU A 41 28.55 77.38 121.36
N GLN A 42 28.19 78.12 122.42
CA GLN A 42 29.08 78.41 123.55
C GLN A 42 29.15 77.22 124.52
N LEU A 43 29.46 76.03 123.99
CA LEU A 43 29.66 74.82 124.80
C LEU A 43 31.11 74.77 125.27
N HIS A 44 31.33 74.36 126.52
CA HIS A 44 32.67 74.13 127.06
C HIS A 44 33.15 72.75 126.65
N ASP A 45 34.16 72.71 125.78
CA ASP A 45 34.90 71.50 125.49
C ASP A 45 36.08 71.38 126.46
N ARG A 46 36.11 70.27 127.20
CA ARG A 46 37.11 69.99 128.23
C ARG A 46 38.17 69.06 127.68
N ILE A 47 39.43 69.47 127.80
CA ILE A 47 40.60 68.70 127.40
C ILE A 47 41.44 68.42 128.63
N ASP A 48 41.41 67.17 129.09
CA ASP A 48 42.19 66.78 130.26
C ASP A 48 43.70 66.90 129.98
N MET A 49 44.44 67.38 130.98
CA MET A 49 45.89 67.59 130.95
C MET A 49 46.56 66.53 131.83
N PRO A 50 46.81 65.32 131.33
CA PRO A 50 47.47 64.28 132.11
C PRO A 50 48.93 64.67 132.39
N GLU A 51 49.50 64.12 133.47
CA GLU A 51 50.84 64.50 133.96
C GLU A 51 51.95 64.25 132.93
N ASP A 52 51.79 63.21 132.09
CA ASP A 52 52.71 62.83 131.03
C ASP A 52 52.68 63.75 129.81
N ALA A 53 51.66 64.59 129.66
CA ALA A 53 51.60 65.61 128.61
C ALA A 53 52.64 66.73 128.81
N ASN A 54 53.25 66.82 130.00
CA ASN A 54 54.33 67.75 130.33
C ASN A 54 53.99 69.23 129.99
N GLY A 55 52.76 69.65 130.33
CA GLY A 55 52.27 71.01 130.10
C GLY A 55 51.80 71.29 128.69
N LYS A 56 51.97 70.35 127.75
CA LYS A 56 51.67 70.57 126.34
C LYS A 56 50.28 70.08 125.98
N PHE A 57 49.61 70.85 125.14
CA PHE A 57 48.33 70.45 124.56
C PHE A 57 48.26 70.79 123.08
N ARG A 58 47.40 70.03 122.40
CA ARG A 58 47.03 70.27 121.01
C ARG A 58 45.54 70.02 120.86
N ILE A 59 44.86 70.99 120.28
CA ILE A 59 43.45 70.93 119.91
C ILE A 59 43.41 71.04 118.40
N ASP A 60 42.96 69.98 117.75
CA ASP A 60 42.81 69.95 116.31
C ASP A 60 41.38 70.32 115.91
N ASN A 61 41.24 70.82 114.68
CA ASN A 61 39.94 71.05 114.05
C ASN A 61 39.03 72.04 114.80
N LEU A 62 39.60 73.14 115.28
CA LEU A 62 38.84 74.27 115.80
C LEU A 62 38.30 75.14 114.66
N ASP A 63 37.09 75.65 114.88
CA ASP A 63 36.45 76.63 114.01
C ASP A 63 37.07 78.03 114.25
N PRO A 64 37.59 78.72 113.19
CA PRO A 64 38.16 80.06 113.30
C PRO A 64 37.22 81.09 113.95
N GLY A 65 37.78 82.12 114.59
CA GLY A 65 37.06 83.21 115.24
C GLY A 65 37.24 83.29 116.77
N PRO A 66 36.46 84.15 117.46
CA PRO A 66 36.64 84.45 118.89
C PRO A 66 36.35 83.24 119.78
N VAL A 67 37.36 82.79 120.52
CA VAL A 67 37.26 81.74 121.52
C VAL A 67 37.80 82.22 122.87
N ARG A 68 37.39 81.53 123.93
CA ARG A 68 38.00 81.68 125.25
C ARG A 68 38.66 80.36 125.63
N VAL A 69 39.92 80.46 126.05
CA VAL A 69 40.69 79.33 126.56
C VAL A 69 40.85 79.54 128.05
N GLU A 70 40.27 78.65 128.85
CA GLU A 70 40.30 78.67 130.31
C GLU A 70 41.07 77.48 130.86
N LEU A 71 41.67 77.67 132.04
CA LEU A 71 42.37 76.62 132.77
C LEU A 71 41.53 76.19 133.98
N GLU A 72 41.35 74.88 134.13
CA GLU A 72 40.68 74.26 135.26
C GLU A 72 41.63 73.25 135.93
N GLY A 73 41.69 73.28 137.27
CA GLY A 73 42.47 72.33 138.06
C GLY A 73 43.75 72.90 138.67
N GLY A 74 44.18 72.27 139.77
CA GLY A 74 45.23 72.80 140.65
C GLY A 74 44.78 74.02 141.45
N THR A 75 45.68 74.98 141.69
CA THR A 75 45.38 76.28 142.34
C THR A 75 44.83 77.33 141.38
N VAL A 76 44.71 77.05 140.08
CA VAL A 76 44.18 77.96 139.06
C VAL A 76 42.69 77.72 138.92
N HIS A 77 41.88 78.73 139.24
CA HIS A 77 40.42 78.71 139.01
C HIS A 77 40.03 79.98 138.29
N ASN A 78 39.25 79.86 137.19
CA ASN A 78 38.68 80.98 136.43
C ASN A 78 39.72 81.93 135.77
N HIS A 79 40.90 81.41 135.39
CA HIS A 79 41.86 82.15 134.58
C HIS A 79 41.76 81.70 133.13
N GLY A 80 41.67 82.64 132.19
CA GLY A 80 41.61 82.33 130.78
C GLY A 80 41.81 83.55 129.89
N TRP A 81 42.14 83.28 128.63
CA TRP A 81 42.44 84.28 127.62
C TRP A 81 41.33 84.31 126.57
N ASN A 82 40.97 85.52 126.14
CA ASN A 82 40.11 85.73 124.99
C ASN A 82 41.00 85.91 123.77
N ILE A 83 40.96 84.97 122.84
CA ILE A 83 41.79 84.99 121.64
C ILE A 83 40.90 84.88 120.40
N ASP A 84 41.31 85.51 119.31
CA ASP A 84 40.71 85.31 117.99
C ASP A 84 41.55 84.30 117.23
N LEU A 85 40.99 83.12 116.96
CA LEU A 85 41.67 82.08 116.19
C LEU A 85 41.71 82.48 114.70
N PRO A 86 42.90 82.52 114.06
CA PRO A 86 43.00 82.85 112.64
C PRO A 86 42.43 81.75 111.72
N ASP A 87 42.19 82.13 110.47
CA ASP A 87 41.71 81.24 109.42
C ASP A 87 42.83 80.28 108.99
N GLU A 88 42.65 78.99 109.31
CA GLU A 88 43.51 77.86 108.94
C GLU A 88 44.94 77.87 109.53
N GLY A 89 45.55 76.68 109.60
CA GLY A 89 46.91 76.50 110.12
C GLY A 89 47.00 76.08 111.59
N THR A 90 48.23 75.87 112.07
CA THR A 90 48.52 75.54 113.48
C THR A 90 49.11 76.76 114.18
N TRP A 91 48.45 77.23 115.23
CA TRP A 91 48.83 78.41 115.99
C TRP A 91 49.22 78.05 117.43
N SER A 92 50.20 78.76 117.98
CA SER A 92 50.61 78.62 119.38
C SER A 92 49.80 79.60 120.24
N LEU A 93 49.27 79.13 121.38
CA LEU A 93 48.59 79.98 122.37
C LEU A 93 49.52 81.09 122.87
N ALA A 94 50.83 80.83 122.99
CA ALA A 94 51.80 81.83 123.42
C ALA A 94 51.89 82.99 122.41
N ASP A 95 51.94 82.69 121.11
CA ASP A 95 52.04 83.71 120.06
C ASP A 95 50.74 84.55 119.97
N LEU A 96 49.59 83.92 120.18
CA LEU A 96 48.29 84.60 120.18
C LEU A 96 48.06 85.48 121.42
N VAL A 97 48.68 85.15 122.56
CA VAL A 97 48.63 85.97 123.79
C VAL A 97 49.67 87.11 123.75
N ASP A 98 50.86 86.88 123.16
CA ASP A 98 51.94 87.88 123.08
C ASP A 98 51.62 89.04 122.12
N ALA A 99 50.80 88.79 121.09
CA ALA A 99 50.34 89.81 120.15
C ALA A 99 49.45 90.93 120.78
N GLN A 100 49.11 90.84 122.08
CA GLN A 100 48.14 91.73 122.75
C GLN A 100 48.73 92.66 123.82
N VAL A 101 50.05 92.86 123.90
CA VAL A 101 50.68 93.77 124.88
C VAL A 101 51.63 94.77 124.22
N ASP A 102 51.29 96.07 124.31
CA ASP A 102 51.99 97.19 123.69
C ASP A 102 52.74 98.01 124.76
N TRP A 103 54.08 98.04 124.77
CA TRP A 103 54.87 99.02 125.55
C TRP A 103 56.31 99.23 125.03
N SER A 104 56.74 100.50 124.96
CA SER A 104 58.09 101.05 124.64
C SER A 104 58.56 101.91 125.83
N PRO A 105 59.85 102.33 126.06
CA PRO A 105 61.06 102.30 125.21
C PRO A 105 62.34 101.81 126.00
N ALA A 106 63.62 101.81 125.58
CA ALA A 106 64.37 102.46 124.51
C ALA A 106 65.76 101.77 124.25
N VAL A 107 66.10 101.60 122.96
CA VAL A 107 67.44 101.68 122.30
C VAL A 107 68.51 100.57 122.26
N ILE A 108 68.38 99.34 122.78
CA ILE A 108 69.39 98.27 122.52
C ILE A 108 68.94 97.21 121.49
N GLY A 109 67.64 96.93 121.34
CA GLY A 109 67.15 95.86 120.43
C GLY A 109 67.17 96.16 118.92
N ARG A 110 67.24 97.43 118.49
CA ARG A 110 67.17 97.79 117.06
C ARG A 110 68.42 97.40 116.25
N ALA A 111 69.55 97.18 116.90
CA ALA A 111 70.77 96.70 116.24
C ALA A 111 70.76 95.18 116.01
N GLU A 112 70.15 94.39 116.91
CA GLU A 112 70.05 92.94 116.75
C GLU A 112 68.91 92.50 115.82
N ALA A 113 67.79 93.25 115.75
CA ALA A 113 66.71 92.95 114.82
C ALA A 113 67.13 93.14 113.35
N ALA A 114 67.86 94.22 113.03
CA ALA A 114 68.39 94.44 111.68
C ALA A 114 69.41 93.36 111.25
N ALA A 115 70.12 92.76 112.20
CA ALA A 115 71.04 91.65 111.93
C ALA A 115 70.31 90.32 111.64
N ARG A 116 69.07 90.13 112.14
CA ARG A 116 68.26 88.94 111.82
C ARG A 116 67.59 89.05 110.45
N ASP A 117 66.98 90.19 110.11
CA ASP A 117 66.36 90.39 108.78
C ASP A 117 67.38 90.26 107.65
N SER A 118 68.61 90.74 107.86
CA SER A 118 69.67 90.61 106.86
C SER A 118 70.11 89.16 106.63
N ARG A 119 70.08 88.31 107.66
CA ARG A 119 70.29 86.86 107.51
C ARG A 119 69.11 86.20 106.79
N ASP A 120 67.88 86.56 107.12
CA ASP A 120 66.68 86.02 106.50
C ASP A 120 66.62 86.37 104.98
N HIS A 121 67.09 87.56 104.61
CA HIS A 121 67.29 87.94 103.20
C HIS A 121 68.45 87.19 102.54
N ALA A 122 69.53 86.91 103.26
CA ALA A 122 70.65 86.11 102.76
C ALA A 122 70.21 84.65 102.48
N ASP A 123 69.48 84.04 103.42
CA ASP A 123 68.98 82.66 103.28
C ASP A 123 67.97 82.55 102.12
N ARG A 124 67.09 83.54 101.95
CA ARG A 124 66.17 83.59 100.80
C ARG A 124 66.92 83.81 99.47
N ALA A 125 68.01 84.56 99.46
CA ALA A 125 68.84 84.75 98.28
C ALA A 125 69.64 83.49 97.94
N GLU A 126 70.16 82.78 98.94
CA GLU A 126 70.85 81.50 98.78
C GLU A 126 69.89 80.42 98.26
N ALA A 127 68.69 80.30 98.84
CA ALA A 127 67.66 79.40 98.33
C ALA A 127 67.17 79.76 96.91
N ALA A 128 67.23 81.03 96.52
CA ALA A 128 66.96 81.44 95.14
C ALA A 128 68.13 81.09 94.20
N ALA A 129 69.38 81.26 94.65
CA ALA A 129 70.58 80.87 93.91
C ALA A 129 70.65 79.35 93.71
N ASP A 130 70.33 78.56 94.72
CA ASP A 130 70.28 77.09 94.64
C ASP A 130 69.19 76.59 93.67
N ARG A 131 68.04 77.27 93.59
CA ARG A 131 66.99 76.95 92.62
C ARG A 131 67.36 77.31 91.18
N VAL A 132 68.12 78.39 90.99
CA VAL A 132 68.62 78.78 89.66
C VAL A 132 69.80 77.91 89.24
N GLY A 133 70.51 77.32 90.21
CA GLY A 133 71.74 76.57 89.97
C GLY A 133 72.89 77.47 89.52
N THR A 134 74.01 76.85 89.17
CA THR A 134 75.15 77.56 88.58
C THR A 134 74.85 77.98 87.13
N ALA A 135 75.53 79.01 86.63
CA ALA A 135 75.40 79.43 85.23
C ALA A 135 75.67 78.29 84.23
N GLU A 136 76.52 77.33 84.58
CA GLU A 136 76.78 76.12 83.80
C GLU A 136 75.56 75.20 83.76
N GLN A 137 74.89 74.96 84.90
CA GLN A 137 73.67 74.15 84.96
C GLN A 137 72.51 74.78 84.17
N VAL A 138 72.33 76.11 84.26
CA VAL A 138 71.35 76.84 83.46
C VAL A 138 71.62 76.68 81.96
N SER A 139 72.90 76.74 81.55
CA SER A 139 73.28 76.51 80.15
C SER A 139 73.02 75.08 79.67
N VAL A 140 73.21 74.07 80.53
CA VAL A 140 72.89 72.67 80.21
C VAL A 140 71.39 72.48 80.03
N TRP A 141 70.56 72.98 80.96
CA TRP A 141 69.11 72.93 80.83
C TRP A 141 68.59 73.68 79.61
N ALA A 142 69.18 74.82 79.26
CA ALA A 142 68.86 75.52 78.02
C ALA A 142 69.19 74.70 76.76
N GLY A 143 70.31 73.96 76.78
CA GLY A 143 70.69 73.03 75.74
C GLY A 143 69.73 71.84 75.61
N GLU A 144 69.36 71.22 76.74
CA GLU A 144 68.40 70.11 76.80
C GLU A 144 66.99 70.53 76.37
N ALA A 145 66.55 71.72 76.77
CA ALA A 145 65.28 72.30 76.33
C ALA A 145 65.29 72.57 74.82
N SER A 146 66.40 73.08 74.28
CA SER A 146 66.57 73.30 72.83
C SER A 146 66.59 71.97 72.06
N ALA A 147 67.27 70.94 72.57
CA ALA A 147 67.27 69.60 71.99
C ALA A 147 65.87 68.97 72.03
N SER A 148 65.14 69.15 73.14
CA SER A 148 63.76 68.69 73.28
C SER A 148 62.82 69.40 72.31
N ALA A 149 62.97 70.72 72.12
CA ALA A 149 62.22 71.48 71.14
C ALA A 149 62.53 71.03 69.71
N ALA A 150 63.79 70.74 69.38
CA ALA A 150 64.19 70.19 68.09
C ALA A 150 63.61 68.78 67.85
N ALA A 151 63.57 67.93 68.89
CA ALA A 151 62.95 66.61 68.82
C ALA A 151 61.43 66.72 68.62
N ALA A 152 60.76 67.65 69.30
CA ALA A 152 59.33 67.93 69.12
C ALA A 152 59.03 68.40 67.68
N ALA A 153 59.82 69.34 67.15
CA ALA A 153 59.69 69.80 65.77
C ALA A 153 59.92 68.66 64.76
N THR A 154 60.86 67.76 65.03
CA THR A 154 61.08 66.55 64.21
C THR A 154 59.88 65.60 64.26
N SER A 155 59.28 65.42 65.44
CA SER A 155 58.09 64.60 65.63
C SER A 155 56.89 65.19 64.89
N GLU A 156 56.69 66.51 64.96
CA GLU A 156 55.65 67.23 64.21
C GLU A 156 55.83 67.06 62.70
N ALA A 157 57.06 67.20 62.19
CA ALA A 157 57.37 66.96 60.78
C ALA A 157 57.10 65.51 60.34
N ASN A 158 57.38 64.53 61.20
CA ASN A 158 57.08 63.12 60.93
C ASN A 158 55.57 62.82 60.96
N ALA A 159 54.81 63.47 61.84
CA ALA A 159 53.36 63.38 61.86
C ALA A 159 52.76 63.96 60.56
N ALA A 160 53.21 65.14 60.14
CA ALA A 160 52.78 65.76 58.88
C ALA A 160 53.11 64.90 57.66
N ARG A 161 54.30 64.27 57.61
CA ARG A 161 54.64 63.29 56.56
C ARG A 161 53.73 62.06 56.60
N SER A 162 53.38 61.58 57.78
CA SER A 162 52.48 60.42 57.93
C SER A 162 51.07 60.73 57.45
N GLU A 163 50.56 61.93 57.73
CA GLU A 163 49.28 62.42 57.21
C GLU A 163 49.31 62.57 55.67
N SER A 164 50.39 63.14 55.12
CA SER A 164 50.58 63.21 53.66
C SER A 164 50.66 61.82 53.02
N ASN A 165 51.32 60.86 53.66
CA ASN A 165 51.35 59.48 53.17
C ASN A 165 49.97 58.82 53.24
N ALA A 166 49.23 59.03 54.33
CA ALA A 166 47.87 58.49 54.50
C ALA A 166 46.92 59.00 53.41
N SER A 167 46.91 60.31 53.14
CA SER A 167 46.13 60.89 52.04
C SER A 167 46.58 60.37 50.66
N GLY A 168 47.89 60.15 50.45
CA GLY A 168 48.40 59.50 49.24
C GLY A 168 47.90 58.06 49.07
N TYR A 169 47.86 57.28 50.14
CA TYR A 169 47.32 55.92 50.12
C TYR A 169 45.80 55.89 49.88
N GLU A 170 45.06 56.84 50.46
CA GLU A 170 43.62 56.98 50.23
C GLU A 170 43.32 57.28 48.75
N GLN A 171 44.05 58.24 48.15
CA GLN A 171 43.92 58.56 46.72
C GLN A 171 44.28 57.36 45.83
N ALA A 172 45.36 56.65 46.16
CA ALA A 172 45.75 55.45 45.42
C ALA A 172 44.67 54.35 45.54
N ALA A 173 44.11 54.13 46.72
CA ALA A 173 43.02 53.19 46.95
C ALA A 173 41.76 53.57 46.15
N GLY A 174 41.38 54.85 46.13
CA GLY A 174 40.31 55.36 45.28
C GLY A 174 40.57 55.08 43.80
N GLY A 175 41.76 55.44 43.29
CA GLY A 175 42.14 55.15 41.90
C GLY A 175 42.27 53.66 41.57
N HIS A 176 42.48 52.78 42.55
CA HIS A 176 42.40 51.33 42.37
C HIS A 176 40.94 50.85 42.32
N ALA A 177 40.05 51.40 43.14
CA ALA A 177 38.62 51.11 43.11
C ALA A 177 37.99 51.51 41.77
N ASP A 178 38.25 52.74 41.29
CA ASP A 178 37.73 53.25 40.01
C ASP A 178 38.19 52.39 38.83
N ARG A 179 39.46 51.94 38.85
CA ARG A 179 40.00 51.03 37.83
C ARG A 179 39.37 49.65 37.89
N ALA A 180 39.08 49.15 39.08
CA ALA A 180 38.41 47.86 39.25
C ALA A 180 36.96 47.91 38.76
N GLU A 181 36.25 49.01 39.05
CA GLU A 181 34.89 49.26 38.54
C GLU A 181 34.89 49.36 37.01
N SER A 182 35.77 50.18 36.44
CA SER A 182 35.90 50.31 34.98
C SER A 182 36.25 48.98 34.31
N ALA A 183 37.14 48.17 34.90
CA ALA A 183 37.49 46.86 34.38
C ALA A 183 36.32 45.87 34.46
N ALA A 184 35.52 45.92 35.53
CA ALA A 184 34.32 45.11 35.67
C ALA A 184 33.26 45.49 34.63
N ASP A 185 33.06 46.78 34.36
CA ASP A 185 32.11 47.27 33.35
C ASP A 185 32.53 46.88 31.93
N VAL A 186 33.82 46.97 31.61
CA VAL A 186 34.36 46.51 30.32
C VAL A 186 34.17 45.00 30.18
N ALA A 187 34.51 44.22 31.20
CA ALA A 187 34.34 42.77 31.16
C ALA A 187 32.86 42.35 31.01
N ALA A 188 31.95 43.05 31.68
CA ALA A 188 30.51 42.84 31.54
C ALA A 188 30.01 43.19 30.13
N SER A 189 30.47 44.32 29.57
CA SER A 189 30.12 44.76 28.23
C SER A 189 30.65 43.80 27.15
N ASP A 190 31.89 43.34 27.28
CA ASP A 190 32.50 42.36 26.39
C ASP A 190 31.75 41.03 26.44
N ALA A 191 31.39 40.55 27.64
CA ALA A 191 30.61 39.32 27.80
C ALA A 191 29.23 39.43 27.13
N VAL A 192 28.53 40.56 27.32
CA VAL A 192 27.24 40.81 26.66
C VAL A 192 27.40 40.91 25.14
N GLY A 193 28.46 41.55 24.66
CA GLY A 193 28.78 41.66 23.23
C GLY A 193 29.01 40.31 22.58
N LEU A 194 29.82 39.45 23.20
CA LEU A 194 30.08 38.09 22.73
C LEU A 194 28.82 37.24 22.70
N VAL A 195 28.03 37.25 23.79
CA VAL A 195 26.77 36.49 23.86
C VAL A 195 25.77 36.96 22.81
N ARG A 196 25.66 38.27 22.57
CA ARG A 196 24.79 38.80 21.51
C ARG A 196 25.26 38.39 20.12
N SER A 197 26.55 38.49 19.83
CA SER A 197 27.09 38.06 18.54
C SER A 197 26.85 36.58 18.28
N GLU A 198 27.03 35.73 19.29
CA GLU A 198 26.74 34.29 19.18
C GLU A 198 25.24 34.03 18.97
N LEU A 199 24.39 34.73 19.72
CA LEU A 199 22.94 34.62 19.58
C LEU A 199 22.47 35.04 18.19
N ASP A 200 22.97 36.15 17.67
CA ASP A 200 22.64 36.64 16.33
C ASP A 200 23.04 35.60 15.26
N SER A 201 24.24 35.01 15.38
CA SER A 201 24.69 33.94 14.48
C SER A 201 23.78 32.70 14.56
N LEU A 202 23.39 32.28 15.76
CA LEU A 202 22.48 31.14 15.93
C LEU A 202 21.08 31.41 15.37
N VAL A 203 20.60 32.65 15.47
CA VAL A 203 19.32 33.07 14.87
C VAL A 203 19.39 33.05 13.35
N ASP A 204 20.50 33.51 12.76
CA ASP A 204 20.73 33.46 11.32
C ASP A 204 20.81 32.01 10.82
N ASP A 205 21.57 31.14 11.50
CA ASP A 205 21.67 29.72 11.19
C ASP A 205 20.31 29.01 11.28
N ALA A 206 19.50 29.34 12.30
CA ALA A 206 18.14 28.83 12.42
C ALA A 206 17.24 29.31 11.27
N GLY A 207 17.42 30.55 10.80
CA GLY A 207 16.75 31.10 9.62
C GLY A 207 17.11 30.33 8.34
N VAL A 208 18.40 30.07 8.12
CA VAL A 208 18.91 29.28 6.99
C VAL A 208 18.36 27.85 7.05
N ALA A 209 18.40 27.20 8.21
CA ALA A 209 17.88 25.85 8.40
C ALA A 209 16.37 25.77 8.10
N LYS A 210 15.59 26.77 8.54
CA LYS A 210 14.16 26.87 8.23
C LYS A 210 13.91 27.04 6.74
N ALA A 211 14.69 27.88 6.04
CA ALA A 211 14.58 28.05 4.60
C ALA A 211 14.90 26.75 3.86
N ALA A 212 15.97 26.04 4.25
CA ALA A 212 16.33 24.74 3.68
C ALA A 212 15.26 23.66 3.92
N ALA A 213 14.62 23.66 5.09
CA ALA A 213 13.47 22.79 5.37
C ALA A 213 12.29 23.09 4.45
N GLY A 214 11.95 24.36 4.23
CA GLY A 214 10.90 24.76 3.30
C GLY A 214 11.19 24.36 1.84
N VAL A 215 12.44 24.51 1.39
CA VAL A 215 12.86 24.00 0.07
C VAL A 215 12.71 22.48 -0.03
N SER A 216 13.06 21.75 1.03
CA SER A 216 12.92 20.29 1.06
C SER A 216 11.46 19.84 1.00
N GLU A 217 10.55 20.56 1.67
CA GLU A 217 9.10 20.32 1.60
C GLU A 217 8.56 20.53 0.17
N VAL A 218 8.95 21.63 -0.49
CA VAL A 218 8.58 21.89 -1.89
C VAL A 218 9.11 20.81 -2.83
N ASN A 219 10.36 20.39 -2.68
CA ASN A 219 10.94 19.31 -3.49
C ASN A 219 10.23 17.97 -3.28
N ALA A 220 9.81 17.67 -2.04
CA ALA A 220 9.05 16.47 -1.73
C ALA A 220 7.65 16.50 -2.38
N ALA A 221 6.98 17.65 -2.34
CA ALA A 221 5.70 17.84 -3.02
C ALA A 221 5.84 17.68 -4.55
N GLN A 222 6.84 18.32 -5.15
CA GLN A 222 7.11 18.18 -6.59
C GLN A 222 7.40 16.72 -6.98
N SER A 223 8.18 16.00 -6.16
CA SER A 223 8.47 14.59 -6.41
C SER A 223 7.21 13.71 -6.34
N ALA A 224 6.25 14.06 -5.47
CA ALA A 224 4.97 13.37 -5.39
C ALA A 224 4.09 13.65 -6.62
N ASP A 225 4.07 14.89 -7.10
CA ASP A 225 3.36 15.27 -8.34
C ASP A 225 3.95 14.57 -9.57
N ASP A 226 5.28 14.55 -9.69
CA ASP A 226 6.00 13.84 -10.76
C ASP A 226 5.65 12.33 -10.73
N ALA A 227 5.64 11.72 -9.54
CA ALA A 227 5.26 10.31 -9.38
C ALA A 227 3.81 10.03 -9.80
N SER A 228 2.87 10.95 -9.50
CA SER A 228 1.49 10.87 -9.97
C SER A 228 1.41 10.96 -11.49
N GLY A 229 2.14 11.90 -12.10
CA GLY A 229 2.21 12.05 -13.55
C GLY A 229 2.76 10.80 -14.25
N PHE A 230 3.80 10.17 -13.69
CA PHE A 230 4.31 8.90 -14.22
C PHE A 230 3.31 7.75 -14.08
N ALA A 231 2.53 7.70 -12.99
CA ALA A 231 1.48 6.70 -12.82
C ALA A 231 0.36 6.86 -13.87
N GLU A 232 -0.05 8.09 -14.16
CA GLU A 232 -1.03 8.38 -15.23
C GLU A 232 -0.51 7.96 -16.61
N LEU A 233 0.74 8.30 -16.94
CA LEU A 233 1.38 7.86 -18.19
C LEU A 233 1.44 6.34 -18.30
N ALA A 234 1.71 5.63 -17.19
CA ALA A 234 1.73 4.18 -17.17
C ALA A 234 0.35 3.57 -17.51
N GLU A 235 -0.74 4.10 -16.95
CA GLU A 235 -2.11 3.65 -17.29
C GLU A 235 -2.50 3.99 -18.74
N GLN A 236 -2.05 5.13 -19.27
CA GLN A 236 -2.23 5.45 -20.69
C GLN A 236 -1.51 4.44 -21.59
N HIS A 237 -0.25 4.10 -21.28
CA HIS A 237 0.51 3.11 -22.03
C HIS A 237 -0.10 1.72 -21.95
N LYS A 238 -0.63 1.32 -20.79
CA LYS A 238 -1.38 0.07 -20.63
C LYS A 238 -2.62 0.05 -21.51
N THR A 239 -3.40 1.14 -21.54
CA THR A 239 -4.58 1.27 -22.40
C THR A 239 -4.20 1.18 -23.89
N ALA A 240 -3.13 1.87 -24.31
CA ALA A 240 -2.63 1.78 -25.69
C ALA A 240 -2.16 0.37 -26.05
N ALA A 241 -1.50 -0.34 -25.13
CA ALA A 241 -1.08 -1.72 -25.34
C ALA A 241 -2.28 -2.67 -25.49
N GLU A 242 -3.35 -2.48 -24.71
CA GLU A 242 -4.60 -3.23 -24.86
C GLU A 242 -5.27 -2.96 -26.22
N GLN A 243 -5.29 -1.71 -26.68
CA GLN A 243 -5.79 -1.36 -28.00
C GLN A 243 -4.99 -2.04 -29.12
N HIS A 244 -3.65 -1.95 -29.08
CA HIS A 244 -2.78 -2.59 -30.07
C HIS A 244 -2.96 -4.11 -30.10
N LYS A 245 -3.20 -4.75 -28.95
CA LYS A 245 -3.54 -6.18 -28.89
C LYS A 245 -4.83 -6.46 -29.65
N ASN A 246 -5.87 -5.66 -29.43
CA ASN A 246 -7.17 -5.83 -30.10
C ASN A 246 -7.05 -5.60 -31.62
N ASP A 247 -6.30 -4.58 -32.05
CA ASP A 247 -6.04 -4.30 -33.47
C ASP A 247 -5.30 -5.46 -34.15
N ALA A 248 -4.35 -6.08 -33.45
CA ALA A 248 -3.63 -7.26 -33.93
C ALA A 248 -4.55 -8.49 -34.06
N GLU A 249 -5.45 -8.69 -33.10
CA GLU A 249 -6.47 -9.76 -33.16
C GLU A 249 -7.45 -9.54 -34.33
N GLN A 250 -7.89 -8.30 -34.55
CA GLN A 250 -8.72 -7.95 -35.69
C GLN A 250 -8.00 -8.18 -37.01
N SER A 251 -6.74 -7.70 -37.13
CA SER A 251 -5.92 -7.90 -38.33
C SER A 251 -5.73 -9.38 -38.66
N LYS A 252 -5.57 -10.23 -37.64
CA LYS A 252 -5.51 -11.69 -37.81
C LYS A 252 -6.82 -12.25 -38.38
N ASN A 253 -7.97 -11.79 -37.89
CA ASN A 253 -9.29 -12.23 -38.37
C ASN A 253 -9.52 -11.78 -39.82
N ASP A 254 -9.17 -10.54 -40.17
CA ASP A 254 -9.29 -10.00 -41.52
C ASP A 254 -8.40 -10.78 -42.51
N ALA A 255 -7.19 -11.17 -42.09
CA ALA A 255 -6.32 -12.04 -42.88
C ALA A 255 -6.92 -13.44 -43.10
N ALA A 256 -7.57 -14.02 -42.07
CA ALA A 256 -8.22 -15.32 -42.18
C ALA A 256 -9.46 -15.28 -43.12
N LEU A 257 -10.23 -14.20 -43.07
CA LEU A 257 -11.34 -13.95 -44.00
C LEU A 257 -10.82 -13.81 -45.43
N SER A 258 -9.73 -13.05 -45.62
CA SER A 258 -9.10 -12.87 -46.92
C SER A 258 -8.60 -14.20 -47.51
N ALA A 259 -7.99 -15.06 -46.68
CA ALA A 259 -7.57 -16.39 -47.09
C ALA A 259 -8.77 -17.27 -47.51
N SER A 260 -9.86 -17.22 -46.75
CA SER A 260 -11.08 -17.98 -47.07
C SER A 260 -11.72 -17.53 -48.40
N SER A 261 -11.73 -16.22 -48.66
CA SER A 261 -12.18 -15.68 -49.95
C SER A 261 -11.30 -16.15 -51.10
N ALA A 262 -9.97 -16.13 -50.92
CA ALA A 262 -9.03 -16.61 -51.93
C ALA A 262 -9.21 -18.10 -52.25
N ASP A 263 -9.49 -18.95 -51.25
CA ASP A 263 -9.82 -20.36 -51.46
C ASP A 263 -11.13 -20.52 -52.24
N GLY A 264 -12.13 -19.68 -51.96
CA GLY A 264 -13.39 -19.64 -52.71
C GLY A 264 -13.18 -19.27 -54.18
N ASP A 265 -12.39 -18.22 -54.44
CA ASP A 265 -12.03 -17.78 -55.79
C ASP A 265 -11.24 -18.87 -56.55
N ALA A 266 -10.32 -19.55 -55.88
CA ALA A 266 -9.60 -20.69 -56.45
C ALA A 266 -10.54 -21.85 -56.83
N GLY A 267 -11.53 -22.15 -55.98
CA GLY A 267 -12.58 -23.13 -56.27
C GLY A 267 -13.44 -22.74 -57.48
N ALA A 268 -13.84 -21.47 -57.57
CA ALA A 268 -14.62 -20.94 -58.70
C ALA A 268 -13.81 -21.00 -60.01
N ALA A 269 -12.52 -20.67 -59.96
CA ALA A 269 -11.61 -20.79 -61.11
C ALA A 269 -11.48 -22.25 -61.58
N ALA A 270 -11.35 -23.21 -60.65
CA ALA A 270 -11.29 -24.64 -60.98
C ALA A 270 -12.60 -25.16 -61.62
N ALA A 271 -13.76 -24.69 -61.14
CA ALA A 271 -15.04 -25.02 -61.74
C ALA A 271 -15.18 -24.46 -63.16
N SER A 272 -14.73 -23.22 -63.38
CA SER A 272 -14.68 -22.60 -64.70
C SER A 272 -13.76 -23.36 -65.66
N ALA A 273 -12.57 -23.78 -65.21
CA ALA A 273 -11.66 -24.61 -66.00
C ALA A 273 -12.30 -25.96 -66.40
N SER A 274 -13.01 -26.61 -65.48
CA SER A 274 -13.73 -27.86 -65.76
C SER A 274 -14.84 -27.67 -66.81
N SER A 275 -15.57 -26.56 -66.73
CA SER A 275 -16.62 -26.21 -67.69
C SER A 275 -16.05 -25.92 -69.08
N ALA A 276 -14.88 -25.28 -69.15
CA ALA A 276 -14.15 -25.07 -70.39
C ALA A 276 -13.71 -26.41 -71.02
N ALA A 277 -13.17 -27.34 -70.23
CA ALA A 277 -12.78 -28.68 -70.72
C ALA A 277 -13.98 -29.49 -71.24
N GLN A 278 -15.14 -29.40 -70.58
CA GLN A 278 -16.38 -30.02 -71.08
C GLN A 278 -16.84 -29.42 -72.40
N SER A 279 -16.72 -28.09 -72.52
CA SER A 279 -17.04 -27.38 -73.77
C SER A 279 -16.12 -27.80 -74.91
N GLU A 280 -14.83 -27.97 -74.64
CA GLU A 280 -13.84 -28.49 -75.59
C GLU A 280 -14.18 -29.92 -76.03
N SER A 281 -14.51 -30.83 -75.11
CA SER A 281 -14.94 -32.19 -75.43
C SER A 281 -16.21 -32.22 -76.29
N SER A 282 -17.17 -31.33 -76.01
CA SER A 282 -18.40 -31.20 -76.79
C SER A 282 -18.10 -30.69 -78.19
N ALA A 283 -17.22 -29.69 -78.33
CA ALA A 283 -16.77 -29.18 -79.62
C ALA A 283 -16.04 -30.26 -80.44
N ALA A 284 -15.17 -31.06 -79.82
CA ALA A 284 -14.50 -32.20 -80.46
C ALA A 284 -15.52 -33.24 -80.98
N THR A 285 -16.56 -33.53 -80.19
CA THR A 285 -17.64 -34.43 -80.60
C THR A 285 -18.43 -33.87 -81.78
N HIS A 286 -18.75 -32.57 -81.77
CA HIS A 286 -19.40 -31.91 -82.91
C HIS A 286 -18.54 -31.96 -84.17
N ALA A 287 -17.22 -31.78 -84.05
CA ALA A 287 -16.29 -31.90 -85.18
C ALA A 287 -16.28 -33.32 -85.78
N GLN A 288 -16.25 -34.37 -84.95
CA GLN A 288 -16.34 -35.77 -85.40
C GLN A 288 -17.66 -36.08 -86.10
N ASN A 289 -18.78 -35.63 -85.52
CA ASN A 289 -20.09 -35.77 -86.15
C ASN A 289 -20.13 -35.07 -87.51
N SER A 290 -19.54 -33.88 -87.63
CA SER A 290 -19.44 -33.16 -88.90
C SER A 290 -18.65 -33.93 -89.95
N LEU A 291 -17.54 -34.57 -89.58
CA LEU A 291 -16.78 -35.44 -90.49
C LEU A 291 -17.61 -36.63 -90.94
N THR A 292 -18.30 -37.29 -90.00
CA THR A 292 -19.19 -38.43 -90.31
C THR A 292 -20.31 -38.03 -91.27
N TYR A 293 -20.91 -36.86 -91.08
CA TYR A 293 -21.93 -36.33 -91.99
C TYR A 293 -21.37 -35.97 -93.36
N ALA A 294 -20.12 -35.47 -93.43
CA ALA A 294 -19.44 -35.22 -94.69
C ALA A 294 -19.19 -36.52 -95.47
N GLU A 295 -18.67 -37.56 -94.81
CA GLU A 295 -18.44 -38.89 -95.40
C GLU A 295 -19.75 -39.49 -95.94
N ARG A 296 -20.83 -39.50 -95.14
CA ARG A 296 -22.14 -39.98 -95.60
C ARG A 296 -22.70 -39.20 -96.79
N SER A 297 -22.36 -37.92 -96.90
CA SER A 297 -22.74 -37.08 -98.03
C SER A 297 -21.95 -37.43 -99.29
N GLU A 298 -20.67 -37.78 -99.14
CA GLU A 298 -19.83 -38.30 -100.23
C GLU A 298 -20.34 -39.66 -100.72
N ASP A 299 -20.61 -40.60 -99.80
CA ASP A 299 -21.18 -41.92 -100.12
C ASP A 299 -22.51 -41.78 -100.91
N ALA A 300 -23.42 -40.92 -100.43
CA ALA A 300 -24.69 -40.67 -101.11
C ALA A 300 -24.51 -40.06 -102.51
N ARG A 301 -23.48 -39.23 -102.72
CA ARG A 301 -23.14 -38.70 -104.05
C ARG A 301 -22.63 -39.81 -104.97
N ASP A 302 -21.83 -40.73 -104.45
CA ASP A 302 -21.29 -41.84 -105.23
C ASP A 302 -22.37 -42.88 -105.57
N GLU A 303 -23.25 -43.22 -104.62
CA GLU A 303 -24.45 -44.03 -104.87
C GLU A 303 -25.35 -43.39 -105.94
N SER A 304 -25.55 -42.07 -105.88
CA SER A 304 -26.34 -41.34 -106.88
C SER A 304 -25.67 -41.37 -108.27
N ARG A 305 -24.33 -41.27 -108.34
CA ARG A 305 -23.58 -41.39 -109.61
C ARG A 305 -23.72 -42.80 -110.18
N LEU A 306 -23.60 -43.84 -109.35
CA LEU A 306 -23.78 -45.23 -109.76
C LEU A 306 -25.19 -45.46 -110.32
N ALA A 307 -26.24 -45.04 -109.58
CA ALA A 307 -27.62 -45.17 -110.02
C ALA A 307 -27.90 -44.42 -111.33
N ARG A 308 -27.29 -43.25 -111.53
CA ARG A 308 -27.34 -42.52 -112.80
C ARG A 308 -26.72 -43.33 -113.93
N ASP A 309 -25.53 -43.87 -113.73
CA ASP A 309 -24.80 -44.61 -114.76
C ASP A 309 -25.53 -45.93 -115.13
N GLU A 310 -26.12 -46.61 -114.14
CA GLU A 310 -27.03 -47.75 -114.36
C GLU A 310 -28.27 -47.35 -115.16
N ALA A 311 -28.89 -46.21 -114.84
CA ALA A 311 -30.03 -45.70 -115.58
C ALA A 311 -29.70 -45.33 -117.03
N VAL A 312 -28.51 -44.73 -117.27
CA VAL A 312 -28.01 -44.47 -118.63
C VAL A 312 -27.83 -45.78 -119.39
N THR A 313 -27.18 -46.77 -118.77
CA THR A 313 -26.98 -48.10 -119.37
C THR A 313 -28.32 -48.78 -119.70
N ALA A 314 -29.30 -48.71 -118.79
CA ALA A 314 -30.64 -49.25 -119.03
C ALA A 314 -31.36 -48.52 -120.18
N ALA A 315 -31.19 -47.20 -120.31
CA ALA A 315 -31.75 -46.41 -121.40
C ALA A 315 -31.10 -46.75 -122.76
N GLU A 316 -29.78 -46.97 -122.81
CA GLU A 316 -29.08 -47.42 -124.01
C GLU A 316 -29.56 -48.81 -124.47
N ASN A 317 -29.70 -49.74 -123.52
CA ASN A 317 -30.25 -51.08 -123.81
C ASN A 317 -31.70 -51.01 -124.32
N ALA A 318 -32.52 -50.08 -123.83
CA ALA A 318 -33.89 -49.89 -124.30
C ALA A 318 -33.98 -49.26 -125.70
N GLN A 319 -33.01 -48.45 -126.12
CA GLN A 319 -32.95 -47.90 -127.48
C GLN A 319 -32.61 -48.97 -128.54
N GLN A 320 -31.99 -50.09 -128.14
CA GLN A 320 -31.90 -51.29 -128.98
C GLN A 320 -33.26 -52.03 -128.98
N GLY A 321 -34.27 -51.41 -129.60
CA GLY A 321 -35.59 -52.02 -129.79
C GLY A 321 -35.52 -53.33 -130.59
N ALA A 322 -36.60 -54.12 -130.55
CA ALA A 322 -36.71 -55.31 -131.39
C ALA A 322 -36.48 -54.95 -132.88
N PRO A 323 -35.74 -55.77 -133.66
CA PRO A 323 -35.52 -55.53 -135.08
C PRO A 323 -36.84 -55.29 -135.83
N SER A 324 -36.84 -54.47 -136.89
CA SER A 324 -38.07 -54.11 -137.65
C SER A 324 -38.84 -55.32 -138.19
N ASP A 325 -38.15 -56.44 -138.38
CA ASP A 325 -38.71 -57.70 -138.91
C ASP A 325 -39.03 -58.73 -137.80
N GLY A 326 -38.94 -58.31 -136.53
CA GLY A 326 -39.04 -59.17 -135.36
C GLY A 326 -37.82 -60.07 -135.15
N TRP A 327 -37.71 -60.66 -133.97
CA TRP A 327 -36.67 -61.65 -133.64
C TRP A 327 -36.93 -62.95 -134.41
N LYS A 328 -35.92 -63.48 -135.12
CA LYS A 328 -36.05 -64.80 -135.76
C LYS A 328 -36.12 -65.89 -134.70
N LYS A 329 -36.82 -67.01 -134.97
CA LYS A 329 -36.99 -68.12 -134.00
C LYS A 329 -35.67 -68.61 -133.39
N HIS A 330 -34.59 -68.66 -134.16
CA HIS A 330 -33.27 -69.11 -133.68
C HIS A 330 -32.52 -68.04 -132.86
N GLU A 331 -32.98 -66.79 -132.89
CA GLU A 331 -32.43 -65.67 -132.11
C GLU A 331 -33.18 -65.48 -130.78
N LEU A 332 -34.28 -66.21 -130.58
CA LEU A 332 -35.02 -66.23 -129.32
C LEU A 332 -34.34 -67.14 -128.29
N SER A 333 -34.61 -66.95 -127.01
CA SER A 333 -34.08 -67.84 -125.97
C SER A 333 -34.61 -69.27 -126.12
N GLN A 334 -33.81 -70.27 -125.74
CA GLN A 334 -34.15 -71.69 -125.89
C GLN A 334 -35.57 -72.07 -125.40
N PRO A 335 -36.07 -71.59 -124.24
CA PRO A 335 -37.43 -71.91 -123.80
C PRO A 335 -38.53 -71.40 -124.76
N VAL A 336 -38.30 -70.25 -125.38
CA VAL A 336 -39.21 -69.67 -126.38
C VAL A 336 -39.13 -70.45 -127.69
N GLN A 337 -37.92 -70.85 -128.09
CA GLN A 337 -37.73 -71.74 -129.25
C GLN A 337 -38.49 -73.07 -129.06
N ASP A 338 -38.36 -73.68 -127.88
CA ASP A 338 -39.00 -74.96 -127.54
C ASP A 338 -40.53 -74.86 -127.58
N SER A 339 -41.10 -73.78 -127.02
CA SER A 339 -42.54 -73.55 -127.02
C SER A 339 -43.11 -73.43 -128.44
N LEU A 340 -42.42 -72.71 -129.32
CA LEU A 340 -42.80 -72.58 -130.74
C LEU A 340 -42.71 -73.92 -131.49
N SER A 341 -41.70 -74.74 -131.19
CA SER A 341 -41.55 -76.08 -131.80
C SER A 341 -42.64 -77.06 -131.36
N ARG A 342 -43.11 -76.99 -130.11
CA ARG A 342 -44.26 -77.79 -129.67
C ARG A 342 -45.55 -77.42 -130.41
N ALA A 343 -45.75 -76.14 -130.72
CA ALA A 343 -46.95 -75.69 -131.43
C ALA A 343 -47.00 -76.22 -132.88
N ASP A 344 -45.87 -76.24 -133.60
CA ASP A 344 -45.79 -76.80 -134.97
C ASP A 344 -46.06 -78.31 -135.01
N THR A 345 -45.58 -79.05 -134.00
CA THR A 345 -45.67 -80.51 -133.97
C THR A 345 -47.09 -81.02 -133.67
N ALA A 346 -47.92 -80.23 -133.00
CA ALA A 346 -49.28 -80.61 -132.62
C ALA A 346 -50.27 -80.72 -133.80
N LEU A 347 -49.94 -80.18 -134.98
CA LEU A 347 -50.83 -80.14 -136.14
C LEU A 347 -50.68 -81.32 -137.13
N GLN A 348 -49.69 -82.23 -136.97
CA GLN A 348 -49.34 -83.22 -138.01
C GLN A 348 -49.53 -84.72 -137.65
N SER A 349 -50.04 -85.10 -136.47
CA SER A 349 -50.29 -86.52 -136.12
C SER A 349 -51.60 -86.75 -135.34
N ILE A 350 -52.59 -87.43 -135.93
CA ILE A 350 -53.83 -87.84 -135.24
C ILE A 350 -53.63 -89.24 -134.59
N PRO A 351 -53.80 -89.40 -133.27
CA PRO A 351 -53.52 -90.67 -132.58
C PRO A 351 -54.53 -91.80 -132.89
N VAL A 352 -54.05 -93.05 -132.91
CA VAL A 352 -54.88 -94.27 -132.98
C VAL A 352 -55.56 -94.53 -131.62
N ALA A 353 -56.83 -94.95 -131.65
CA ALA A 353 -57.58 -95.26 -130.43
C ALA A 353 -57.02 -96.51 -129.72
N THR A 354 -56.83 -96.42 -128.40
CA THR A 354 -56.41 -97.54 -127.54
C THR A 354 -57.50 -97.84 -126.51
N ALA A 355 -57.37 -98.95 -125.79
CA ALA A 355 -58.33 -99.34 -124.74
C ALA A 355 -58.48 -98.31 -123.60
N SER A 356 -57.56 -97.34 -123.49
CA SER A 356 -57.52 -96.37 -122.39
C SER A 356 -57.57 -94.91 -122.85
N ALA A 357 -57.55 -94.64 -124.17
CA ALA A 357 -57.62 -93.28 -124.70
C ALA A 357 -58.39 -93.24 -126.04
N PRO A 358 -59.37 -92.33 -126.18
CA PRO A 358 -60.15 -92.20 -127.40
C PRO A 358 -59.27 -91.68 -128.55
N GLY A 359 -59.33 -92.36 -129.69
CA GLY A 359 -58.83 -91.87 -130.99
C GLY A 359 -59.99 -91.70 -131.97
N SER A 360 -59.70 -91.32 -133.21
CA SER A 360 -60.75 -91.13 -134.23
C SER A 360 -61.32 -92.48 -134.70
N ILE A 361 -62.60 -92.79 -134.38
CA ILE A 361 -63.32 -94.03 -134.78
C ILE A 361 -64.63 -93.66 -135.51
N ARG A 362 -64.97 -94.35 -136.62
CA ARG A 362 -66.24 -94.17 -137.36
C ARG A 362 -67.16 -95.38 -137.16
N LEU A 363 -68.33 -95.19 -136.54
CA LEU A 363 -69.33 -96.24 -136.27
C LEU A 363 -70.37 -96.31 -137.41
N SER A 364 -70.55 -97.48 -138.03
CA SER A 364 -71.55 -97.74 -139.08
C SER A 364 -71.98 -99.22 -139.08
N GLY A 365 -73.17 -99.53 -139.61
CA GLY A 365 -73.73 -100.88 -139.65
C GLY A 365 -74.43 -101.24 -138.35
N ASP A 366 -74.20 -102.46 -137.83
CA ASP A 366 -74.85 -102.95 -136.60
C ASP A 366 -74.38 -102.24 -135.31
N LEU A 367 -73.38 -101.37 -135.41
CA LEU A 367 -72.80 -100.61 -134.30
C LEU A 367 -73.36 -99.16 -134.26
N GLY A 368 -73.92 -98.77 -133.12
CA GLY A 368 -74.37 -97.42 -132.78
C GLY A 368 -73.68 -96.88 -131.51
N GLY A 369 -74.22 -95.82 -130.90
CA GLY A 369 -73.64 -95.20 -129.71
C GLY A 369 -72.58 -94.13 -130.01
N THR A 370 -71.75 -93.78 -129.02
CA THR A 370 -70.68 -92.76 -129.13
C THR A 370 -69.29 -93.38 -128.94
N ALA A 371 -68.23 -92.62 -129.22
CA ALA A 371 -66.85 -93.10 -129.08
C ALA A 371 -66.51 -93.57 -127.65
N GLN A 372 -67.21 -93.06 -126.63
CA GLN A 372 -67.04 -93.45 -125.23
C GLN A 372 -67.97 -94.58 -124.80
N ALA A 373 -69.02 -94.88 -125.56
CA ALA A 373 -70.02 -95.90 -125.23
C ALA A 373 -70.67 -96.46 -126.52
N PRO A 374 -69.96 -97.32 -127.28
CA PRO A 374 -70.53 -97.95 -128.46
C PRO A 374 -71.59 -98.98 -128.05
N THR A 375 -72.71 -99.02 -128.76
CA THR A 375 -73.80 -99.98 -128.57
C THR A 375 -73.99 -100.83 -129.83
N VAL A 376 -74.67 -101.97 -129.70
CA VAL A 376 -75.08 -102.82 -130.82
C VAL A 376 -76.61 -102.91 -130.79
N PRO A 377 -77.35 -101.92 -131.31
CA PRO A 377 -78.79 -101.80 -131.08
C PRO A 377 -79.59 -103.04 -131.49
N GLY A 378 -79.13 -103.81 -132.49
CA GLY A 378 -79.76 -105.06 -132.94
C GLY A 378 -79.78 -106.22 -131.92
N LEU A 379 -79.07 -106.09 -130.79
CA LEU A 379 -79.05 -107.04 -129.67
C LEU A 379 -79.92 -106.62 -128.47
N ALA A 380 -80.53 -105.43 -128.50
CA ALA A 380 -81.39 -104.96 -127.42
C ALA A 380 -82.76 -105.68 -127.43
N GLY A 381 -83.14 -106.30 -126.31
CA GLY A 381 -84.47 -106.92 -126.09
C GLY A 381 -84.57 -108.42 -126.38
N LYS A 382 -83.45 -109.16 -126.51
CA LYS A 382 -83.45 -110.62 -126.76
C LYS A 382 -83.03 -111.50 -125.57
N ALA A 383 -83.20 -111.03 -124.33
CA ALA A 383 -82.98 -111.83 -123.11
C ALA A 383 -84.17 -111.70 -122.14
N ASP A 384 -84.69 -112.83 -121.62
CA ASP A 384 -85.87 -112.88 -120.75
C ASP A 384 -85.55 -112.54 -119.27
N SER A 385 -86.48 -111.83 -118.63
CA SER A 385 -86.32 -111.16 -117.32
C SER A 385 -86.66 -112.00 -116.08
N VAL A 386 -87.03 -113.28 -116.21
CA VAL A 386 -87.20 -114.23 -115.09
C VAL A 386 -86.91 -115.66 -115.58
N HIS A 387 -86.15 -116.44 -114.81
CA HIS A 387 -85.98 -117.89 -114.98
C HIS A 387 -86.06 -118.59 -113.62
N THR A 388 -86.50 -119.86 -113.60
CA THR A 388 -86.67 -120.68 -112.39
C THR A 388 -85.63 -121.80 -112.34
N HIS A 389 -85.24 -122.19 -111.12
CA HIS A 389 -84.34 -123.31 -110.86
C HIS A 389 -85.09 -124.41 -110.09
N THR A 390 -84.80 -125.69 -110.38
CA THR A 390 -85.29 -126.80 -109.56
C THR A 390 -84.42 -126.98 -108.32
N VAL A 391 -84.93 -127.64 -107.27
CA VAL A 391 -84.23 -127.81 -105.99
C VAL A 391 -82.86 -128.49 -106.18
N GLU A 392 -82.73 -129.39 -107.17
CA GLU A 392 -81.46 -130.07 -107.46
C GLU A 392 -80.38 -129.15 -108.08
N GLN A 393 -80.76 -127.96 -108.54
CA GLN A 393 -79.87 -126.99 -109.19
C GLN A 393 -79.34 -125.92 -108.22
N VAL A 394 -79.72 -126.00 -106.94
CA VAL A 394 -79.30 -125.07 -105.87
C VAL A 394 -78.48 -125.84 -104.84
N ASP A 395 -77.16 -125.84 -105.03
CA ASP A 395 -76.22 -126.51 -104.12
C ASP A 395 -76.27 -125.88 -102.71
N GLY A 396 -76.31 -126.72 -101.67
CA GLY A 396 -76.37 -126.32 -100.26
C GLY A 396 -77.77 -126.04 -99.67
N LEU A 397 -78.85 -126.14 -100.46
CA LEU A 397 -80.22 -125.90 -99.98
C LEU A 397 -80.66 -126.94 -98.92
N ASP A 398 -80.33 -128.23 -99.12
CA ASP A 398 -80.60 -129.29 -98.14
C ASP A 398 -79.87 -129.07 -96.80
N ALA A 399 -78.63 -128.59 -96.85
CA ALA A 399 -77.84 -128.26 -95.66
C ALA A 399 -78.40 -127.05 -94.90
N ALA A 400 -78.99 -126.09 -95.61
CA ALA A 400 -79.65 -124.92 -95.02
C ALA A 400 -80.98 -125.30 -94.32
N LEU A 401 -81.79 -126.19 -94.93
CA LEU A 401 -83.03 -126.70 -94.33
C LEU A 401 -82.76 -127.63 -93.13
N ALA A 402 -81.75 -128.49 -93.19
CA ALA A 402 -81.33 -129.33 -92.08
C ALA A 402 -80.82 -128.51 -90.87
N ARG A 403 -80.22 -127.34 -91.11
CA ARG A 403 -79.80 -126.40 -90.05
C ARG A 403 -80.98 -125.72 -89.35
N LEU A 404 -82.09 -125.45 -90.06
CA LEU A 404 -83.30 -124.92 -89.43
C LEU A 404 -84.03 -125.97 -88.58
N GLY A 405 -83.96 -127.25 -88.95
CA GLY A 405 -84.58 -128.36 -88.20
C GLY A 405 -83.91 -128.72 -86.87
N ASN A 406 -82.70 -128.21 -86.59
CA ASN A 406 -81.94 -128.44 -85.35
C ASN A 406 -82.03 -127.29 -84.33
N ILE A 407 -82.85 -126.28 -84.59
CA ILE A 407 -83.07 -125.17 -83.66
C ILE A 407 -84.12 -125.62 -82.64
N ARG A 408 -83.68 -125.90 -81.40
CA ARG A 408 -84.58 -126.24 -80.29
C ARG A 408 -85.48 -125.06 -79.93
N ALA A 409 -86.70 -125.31 -79.47
CA ALA A 409 -87.65 -124.23 -79.18
C ALA A 409 -87.25 -123.51 -77.88
N TRP A 410 -87.46 -122.19 -77.86
CA TRP A 410 -87.15 -121.33 -76.71
C TRP A 410 -88.44 -120.77 -76.12
N PHE A 411 -88.65 -121.03 -74.83
CA PHE A 411 -89.76 -120.51 -74.04
C PHE A 411 -89.22 -119.56 -72.95
N ARG A 412 -90.04 -118.63 -72.44
CA ARG A 412 -89.62 -117.69 -71.38
C ARG A 412 -90.78 -117.25 -70.49
N GLY A 413 -90.48 -116.90 -69.24
CA GLY A 413 -91.45 -116.33 -68.30
C GLY A 413 -90.82 -115.93 -66.96
N GLU A 414 -91.61 -115.30 -66.09
CA GLU A 414 -91.18 -114.80 -64.78
C GLU A 414 -91.15 -115.95 -63.75
N GLY A 415 -89.98 -116.28 -63.20
CA GLY A 415 -89.76 -117.38 -62.25
C GLY A 415 -89.36 -118.73 -62.87
N PRO A 416 -89.05 -119.73 -62.02
CA PRO A 416 -88.60 -121.04 -62.48
C PRO A 416 -89.68 -121.73 -63.33
N PRO A 417 -89.30 -122.62 -64.28
CA PRO A 417 -90.21 -123.16 -65.28
C PRO A 417 -91.47 -123.78 -64.63
N PRO A 418 -92.67 -123.44 -65.10
CA PRO A 418 -93.91 -124.01 -64.58
C PRO A 418 -93.96 -125.50 -64.92
N ALA A 419 -94.70 -126.26 -64.11
CA ALA A 419 -94.74 -127.73 -64.20
C ALA A 419 -95.31 -128.30 -65.51
N SER A 420 -95.83 -127.46 -66.42
CA SER A 420 -96.33 -127.86 -67.73
C SER A 420 -96.27 -126.66 -68.70
N ILE A 421 -95.66 -126.85 -69.87
CA ILE A 421 -95.53 -125.83 -70.92
C ILE A 421 -96.09 -126.42 -72.24
N PRO A 422 -97.23 -125.92 -72.74
CA PRO A 422 -97.85 -126.47 -73.94
C PRO A 422 -96.93 -126.39 -75.18
N GLY A 423 -96.69 -127.54 -75.79
CA GLY A 423 -95.87 -127.66 -77.00
C GLY A 423 -94.36 -127.73 -76.75
N ALA A 424 -93.89 -127.64 -75.50
CA ALA A 424 -92.50 -127.90 -75.17
C ALA A 424 -92.20 -129.40 -75.25
N GLN A 425 -90.97 -129.74 -75.63
CA GLN A 425 -90.45 -131.09 -75.57
C GLN A 425 -89.26 -131.18 -74.60
N VAL A 426 -88.97 -132.39 -74.12
CA VAL A 426 -87.77 -132.63 -73.32
C VAL A 426 -86.53 -132.22 -74.13
N GLY A 427 -85.75 -131.30 -73.57
CA GLY A 427 -84.55 -130.73 -74.17
C GLY A 427 -84.72 -129.33 -74.78
N ASP A 428 -85.93 -128.77 -74.80
CA ASP A 428 -86.14 -127.35 -75.09
C ASP A 428 -85.66 -126.47 -73.92
N TRP A 429 -85.47 -125.17 -74.16
CA TRP A 429 -84.93 -124.24 -73.16
C TRP A 429 -86.01 -123.30 -72.63
N TRP A 430 -86.07 -123.14 -71.31
CA TRP A 430 -86.86 -122.10 -70.62
C TRP A 430 -85.95 -121.05 -70.01
N LEU A 431 -86.18 -119.77 -70.34
CA LEU A 431 -85.50 -118.66 -69.69
C LEU A 431 -86.38 -118.09 -68.57
N ASP A 432 -85.92 -118.19 -67.32
CA ASP A 432 -86.47 -117.44 -66.19
C ASP A 432 -86.00 -115.98 -66.33
N THR A 433 -86.92 -115.08 -66.67
CA THR A 433 -86.58 -113.66 -66.90
C THR A 433 -86.37 -112.86 -65.63
N SER A 434 -86.67 -113.42 -64.45
CA SER A 434 -86.53 -112.77 -63.15
C SER A 434 -85.15 -113.01 -62.56
N ALA A 435 -84.70 -114.26 -62.61
CA ALA A 435 -83.38 -114.67 -62.15
C ALA A 435 -82.32 -114.60 -63.26
N MET A 436 -82.75 -114.47 -64.52
CA MET A 436 -81.91 -114.57 -65.73
C MET A 436 -81.17 -115.90 -65.82
N GLU A 437 -81.79 -116.95 -65.30
CA GLU A 437 -81.27 -118.32 -65.35
C GLU A 437 -81.95 -119.10 -66.47
N LEU A 438 -81.16 -119.92 -67.16
CA LEU A 438 -81.63 -120.78 -68.23
C LEU A 438 -81.82 -122.20 -67.70
N HIS A 439 -83.03 -122.73 -67.88
CA HIS A 439 -83.40 -124.07 -67.45
C HIS A 439 -83.60 -124.96 -68.67
N GLU A 440 -82.93 -126.11 -68.69
CA GLU A 440 -83.27 -127.15 -69.67
C GLU A 440 -84.55 -127.85 -69.22
N ILE A 441 -85.52 -127.98 -70.11
CA ILE A 441 -86.76 -128.69 -69.83
C ILE A 441 -86.44 -130.18 -69.88
N THR A 442 -86.18 -130.80 -68.73
CA THR A 442 -85.81 -132.22 -68.67
C THR A 442 -87.01 -133.17 -68.56
N GLY A 443 -88.23 -132.63 -68.49
CA GLY A 443 -89.49 -133.38 -68.43
C GLY A 443 -90.66 -132.47 -68.81
N VAL A 444 -91.65 -133.00 -69.53
CA VAL A 444 -92.86 -132.28 -69.99
C VAL A 444 -94.14 -132.95 -69.57
#